data_AF-A0A925BLT1-F1
#
_entry.id   AF-A0A925BLT1-F1
#
_cell.length_a   1.000
_cell.length_b   1.000
_cell.length_c   1.000
_cell.angle_alpha   90.00
_cell.angle_beta   90.00
_cell.angle_gamma   90.00
#
_symmetry.space_group_name_H-M   'P 1'
#
loop_
_entity.id
_entity.type
_entity.pdbx_description
1 polymer ?
#
loop_
_entity_poly.entity_id
_entity_poly.type
_entity_poly.pdbx_seq_one_letter_code
_entity_poly.pdbx_strand_id
1 'polypeptide(L)'
;MRKIAHHRITGLLRAVSGLRIGGSDDQLEIGGTDLTCIKHPETLAPYVPGSSLKGRMRSELESHHNLIRGPEPFRPNGKKPIDLKPDEYLVTTIFGAHRTTGHEFGPTRIICRDAAVCTDYRL
;
A
#
# COMPACT_ATOMS: atom_id res chain seq x y z
N MET A 1 3.82 -13.44 18.73
CA MET A 1 2.42 -12.95 18.59
C MET A 1 1.52 -14.14 18.26
N ARG A 2 0.40 -14.33 18.98
CA ARG A 2 -0.58 -15.38 18.66
C ARG A 2 -1.68 -14.78 17.78
N LYS A 3 -1.96 -15.35 16.62
CA LYS A 3 -3.11 -14.95 15.79
C LYS A 3 -4.40 -15.32 16.54
N ILE A 4 -5.24 -14.32 16.83
CA ILE A 4 -6.52 -14.54 17.53
C ILE A 4 -7.67 -14.61 16.52
N ALA A 5 -7.66 -13.75 15.50
CA ALA A 5 -8.70 -13.69 14.47
C ALA A 5 -8.11 -13.23 13.13
N HIS A 6 -8.91 -13.38 12.07
CA HIS A 6 -8.66 -12.82 10.76
C HIS A 6 -9.96 -12.26 10.19
N HIS A 7 -10.01 -10.94 10.03
CA HIS A 7 -11.18 -10.25 9.49
C HIS A 7 -10.92 -9.90 8.03
N ARG A 8 -11.89 -10.24 7.16
CA ARG A 8 -11.82 -9.92 5.74
C ARG A 8 -12.72 -8.72 5.46
N ILE A 9 -12.12 -7.64 4.98
CA ILE A 9 -12.83 -6.45 4.52
C ILE A 9 -12.83 -6.49 2.99
N THR A 10 -14.01 -6.42 2.38
CA THR A 10 -14.19 -6.45 0.92
C THR A 10 -15.06 -5.29 0.48
N GLY A 11 -14.81 -4.76 -0.71
CA GLY A 11 -15.59 -3.67 -1.28
C GLY A 11 -15.21 -3.40 -2.73
N LEU A 12 -15.91 -2.45 -3.34
CA LEU A 12 -15.63 -1.95 -4.68
C LEU A 12 -14.99 -0.56 -4.60
N LEU A 13 -13.88 -0.38 -5.31
CA LEU A 13 -13.23 0.92 -5.46
C LEU A 13 -13.77 1.60 -6.71
N ARG A 14 -14.45 2.74 -6.54
CA ARG A 14 -14.94 3.56 -7.66
C ARG A 14 -13.96 4.69 -7.93
N ALA A 15 -13.40 4.73 -9.14
CA ALA A 15 -12.67 5.89 -9.62
C ALA A 15 -13.68 7.00 -10.00
N VAL A 16 -13.74 8.06 -9.19
CA VAL A 16 -14.65 9.20 -9.42
C VAL A 16 -14.09 10.13 -10.52
N SER A 17 -12.78 10.11 -10.72
CA SER A 17 -12.05 10.80 -11.79
C SER A 17 -11.15 9.81 -12.54
N GLY A 18 -10.43 10.27 -13.55
CA GLY A 18 -9.35 9.49 -14.15
C GLY A 18 -8.34 9.04 -13.07
N LEU A 19 -8.01 7.75 -13.05
CA LEU A 19 -7.05 7.14 -12.13
C LEU A 19 -5.89 6.58 -12.94
N ARG A 20 -4.68 7.04 -12.63
CA ARG A 20 -3.44 6.51 -13.19
C ARG A 20 -2.57 5.96 -12.07
N ILE A 21 -2.08 4.74 -12.28
CA ILE A 21 -1.03 4.12 -11.46
C ILE A 21 0.08 3.71 -12.42
N GLY A 22 1.23 4.36 -12.32
CA GLY A 22 2.40 4.02 -13.13
C GLY A 22 2.95 2.65 -12.79
N GLY A 23 3.37 1.91 -13.81
CA GLY A 23 4.17 0.69 -13.68
C GLY A 23 5.65 0.95 -14.00
N SER A 24 6.49 -0.08 -13.91
CA SER A 24 7.81 -0.04 -14.55
C SER A 24 7.65 -0.31 -16.05
N ASP A 25 8.32 0.48 -16.89
CA ASP A 25 8.30 0.35 -18.36
C ASP A 25 9.19 -0.82 -18.85
N ASP A 26 9.21 -1.95 -18.13
CA ASP A 26 10.09 -3.07 -18.46
C ASP A 26 9.60 -3.89 -19.67
N GLN A 27 8.39 -3.61 -20.17
CA GLN A 27 7.95 -4.11 -21.47
C GLN A 27 8.13 -3.00 -22.51
N LEU A 28 9.18 -3.15 -23.33
CA LEU A 28 9.40 -2.38 -24.55
C LEU A 28 8.21 -2.58 -25.51
N GLU A 29 7.16 -1.78 -25.36
CA GLU A 29 6.10 -1.66 -26.35
C GLU A 29 6.57 -0.69 -27.46
N ILE A 30 6.82 -1.22 -28.67
CA ILE A 30 7.17 -0.39 -29.83
C ILE A 30 5.99 0.54 -30.14
N GLY A 31 6.19 1.86 -30.00
CA GLY A 31 5.13 2.86 -30.18
C GLY A 31 4.24 3.09 -28.93
N GLY A 32 4.68 2.65 -27.75
CA GLY A 32 3.96 2.88 -26.50
C GLY A 32 3.88 4.35 -26.12
N THR A 33 2.72 4.78 -25.63
CA THR A 33 2.50 6.11 -25.02
C THR A 33 3.32 6.30 -23.74
N ASP A 34 3.91 7.48 -23.54
CA ASP A 34 4.78 7.86 -22.40
C ASP A 34 4.14 7.71 -20.99
N LEU A 35 2.83 7.44 -20.93
CA LEU A 35 2.05 7.46 -19.68
C LEU A 35 1.25 6.17 -19.46
N THR A 36 1.92 5.02 -19.55
CA THR A 36 1.30 3.71 -19.33
C THR A 36 0.75 3.57 -17.90
N CYS A 37 -0.38 2.86 -17.78
CA CYS A 37 -0.90 2.39 -16.50
C CYS A 37 -0.45 0.94 -16.30
N ILE A 38 -0.21 0.55 -15.05
CA ILE A 38 0.10 -0.84 -14.73
C ILE A 38 -1.05 -1.77 -15.14
N LYS A 39 -0.71 -2.86 -15.81
CA LYS A 39 -1.66 -3.85 -16.33
C LYS A 39 -1.29 -5.24 -15.83
N HIS A 40 -2.28 -6.12 -15.74
CA HIS A 40 -2.04 -7.53 -15.49
C HIS A 40 -1.33 -8.15 -16.71
N PRO A 41 -0.25 -8.95 -16.54
CA PRO A 41 0.54 -9.44 -17.68
C PRO A 41 -0.25 -10.38 -18.60
N GLU A 42 -1.21 -11.13 -18.06
CA GLU A 42 -2.02 -12.07 -18.85
C GLU A 42 -3.28 -11.44 -19.48
N THR A 43 -4.04 -10.65 -18.71
CA THR A 43 -5.33 -10.10 -19.18
C THR A 43 -5.19 -8.73 -19.81
N LEU A 44 -4.04 -8.08 -19.64
CA LEU A 44 -3.75 -6.70 -20.05
C LEU A 44 -4.71 -5.64 -19.47
N ALA A 45 -5.59 -6.04 -18.54
CA ALA A 45 -6.50 -5.12 -17.86
C ALA A 45 -5.72 -4.28 -16.83
N PRO A 46 -6.03 -2.98 -16.69
CA PRO A 46 -5.47 -2.18 -15.60
C PRO A 46 -5.94 -2.72 -14.25
N TYR A 47 -5.16 -2.50 -13.21
CA TYR A 47 -5.53 -2.88 -11.85
C TYR A 47 -4.92 -1.90 -10.83
N VAL A 48 -5.44 -1.93 -9.60
CA VAL A 48 -4.84 -1.20 -8.48
C VAL A 48 -4.00 -2.16 -7.66
N PRO A 49 -2.66 -2.01 -7.61
CA PRO A 49 -1.82 -2.87 -6.80
C PRO A 49 -2.12 -2.72 -5.30
N GLY A 50 -2.12 -3.84 -4.59
CA GLY A 50 -2.28 -3.89 -3.14
C GLY A 50 -1.18 -3.13 -2.42
N SER A 51 0.03 -3.08 -2.98
CA SER A 51 1.15 -2.27 -2.48
C SER A 51 0.88 -0.77 -2.59
N SER A 52 0.31 -0.31 -3.72
CA SER A 52 -0.08 1.09 -3.92
C SER A 52 -1.17 1.51 -2.95
N LEU A 53 -2.20 0.68 -2.77
CA LEU A 53 -3.27 0.95 -1.81
C LEU A 53 -2.74 0.97 -0.36
N LYS A 54 -1.95 -0.04 0.02
CA LYS A 54 -1.31 -0.13 1.34
C LYS A 54 -0.41 1.08 1.62
N GLY A 55 0.39 1.48 0.63
CA GLY A 55 1.31 2.61 0.71
C GLY A 55 0.57 3.93 0.89
N ARG A 56 -0.51 4.16 0.12
CA ARG A 56 -1.30 5.38 0.27
C ARG A 56 -1.99 5.45 1.63
N MET A 57 -2.63 4.36 2.09
CA MET A 57 -3.25 4.32 3.42
C MET A 57 -2.22 4.60 4.53
N ARG A 58 -1.02 4.03 4.42
CA ARG A 58 0.07 4.28 5.36
C ARG A 58 0.47 5.76 5.34
N SER A 59 0.73 6.31 4.16
CA SER A 59 1.21 7.69 4.00
C SER A 59 0.19 8.71 4.50
N GLU A 60 -1.10 8.50 4.25
CA GLU A 60 -2.18 9.34 4.79
C GLU A 60 -2.24 9.26 6.31
N LEU A 61 -2.11 8.07 6.90
CA LEU A 61 -2.12 7.90 8.35
C LEU A 61 -0.88 8.54 9.00
N GLU A 62 0.30 8.40 8.38
CA GLU A 62 1.52 9.09 8.81
C GLU A 62 1.35 10.62 8.74
N SER A 63 0.70 11.14 7.70
CA SER A 63 0.38 12.57 7.55
C SER A 63 -0.56 13.04 8.66
N HIS A 64 -1.66 12.31 8.87
CA HIS A 64 -2.67 12.63 9.87
C HIS A 64 -2.09 12.72 11.29
N HIS A 65 -1.14 11.84 11.62
CA HIS A 65 -0.46 11.84 12.91
C HIS A 65 0.80 12.70 12.97
N ASN A 66 1.08 13.52 11.95
CA ASN A 66 2.27 14.37 11.87
C ASN A 66 3.60 13.59 12.03
N LEU A 67 3.65 12.36 11.49
CA LEU A 67 4.81 11.48 11.54
C LEU A 67 5.74 11.66 10.31
N ILE A 68 5.28 12.39 9.29
CA ILE A 68 6.07 12.69 8.10
C ILE A 68 7.21 13.64 8.48
N ARG A 69 8.45 13.17 8.31
CA ARG A 69 9.68 13.95 8.56
C ARG A 69 10.44 14.13 7.26
N GLY A 70 9.98 15.08 6.44
CA GLY A 70 10.53 15.32 5.11
C GLY A 70 10.01 14.33 4.07
N PRO A 71 10.80 14.02 3.00
CA PRO A 71 10.34 13.17 1.91
C PRO A 71 10.24 11.68 2.27
N GLU A 72 10.73 11.30 3.45
CA GLU A 72 10.86 9.91 3.86
C GLU A 72 9.67 9.46 4.74
N PRO A 73 9.15 8.23 4.54
CA PRO A 73 8.13 7.66 5.40
C PRO A 73 8.65 7.46 6.82
N PHE A 74 7.74 7.40 7.79
CA PHE A 74 8.11 7.19 9.19
C PHE A 74 8.87 5.86 9.37
N ARG A 75 10.02 5.92 10.05
CA ARG A 75 10.84 4.77 10.41
C ARG A 75 11.07 4.72 11.92
N PRO A 76 10.80 3.59 12.59
CA PRO A 76 11.10 3.42 14.00
C PRO A 76 12.58 3.08 14.22
N ASN A 77 13.50 3.97 13.82
CA ASN A 77 14.95 3.73 13.83
C ASN A 77 15.45 3.32 15.23
N GLY A 78 15.86 2.05 15.37
CA GLY A 78 16.43 1.51 16.62
C GLY A 78 15.45 1.43 17.80
N LYS A 79 14.18 1.79 17.61
CA LYS A 79 13.16 1.78 18.66
C LYS A 79 12.48 0.42 18.75
N LYS A 80 12.17 -0.03 19.97
CA LYS A 80 11.31 -1.19 20.20
C LYS A 80 9.84 -0.77 20.23
N PRO A 81 8.89 -1.71 20.10
CA PRO A 81 7.46 -1.41 20.23
C PRO A 81 7.07 -0.63 21.48
N ILE A 82 7.75 -0.89 22.61
CA ILE A 82 7.49 -0.21 23.88
C ILE A 82 7.96 1.26 23.91
N ASP A 83 8.88 1.63 23.02
CA ASP A 83 9.46 2.97 22.94
C ASP A 83 8.71 3.88 21.96
N LEU A 84 7.72 3.33 21.24
CA LEU A 84 6.93 4.07 20.26
C LEU A 84 5.78 4.82 20.93
N LYS A 85 5.54 6.05 20.48
CA LYS A 85 4.30 6.77 20.77
C LYS A 85 3.11 5.98 20.20
N PRO A 86 1.88 6.16 20.74
CA PRO A 86 0.69 5.42 20.26
C PRO A 86 0.50 5.47 18.73
N ASP A 87 0.69 6.64 18.12
CA ASP A 87 0.53 6.81 16.67
C ASP A 87 1.65 6.13 15.87
N GLU A 88 2.89 6.24 16.34
CA GLU A 88 4.06 5.54 15.77
C GLU A 88 3.86 4.02 15.84
N TYR A 89 3.35 3.52 16.97
CA TYR A 89 3.04 2.11 17.20
C TYR A 89 1.92 1.62 16.27
N LEU A 90 0.86 2.41 16.12
CA LEU A 90 -0.28 2.08 15.27
C LEU A 90 0.16 1.90 13.81
N VAL A 91 0.84 2.90 13.24
CA VAL A 91 1.35 2.84 11.86
C VAL A 91 2.30 1.66 11.68
N THR A 92 3.27 1.51 12.59
CA THR A 92 4.32 0.50 12.46
C THR A 92 3.78 -0.93 12.57
N THR A 93 2.85 -1.18 13.49
CA THR A 93 2.32 -2.53 13.70
C THR A 93 1.28 -2.93 12.65
N ILE A 94 0.50 -1.97 12.13
CA ILE A 94 -0.43 -2.23 11.04
C ILE A 94 0.33 -2.49 9.74
N PHE A 95 1.20 -1.56 9.34
CA PHE A 95 1.80 -1.55 8.00
C PHE A 95 3.19 -2.21 7.92
N GLY A 96 3.90 -2.35 9.04
CA GLY A 96 5.26 -2.88 9.16
C GLY A 96 6.32 -1.80 9.40
N ALA A 97 7.49 -2.18 9.94
CA ALA A 97 8.61 -1.25 10.08
C ALA A 97 9.41 -1.17 8.77
N HIS A 98 9.15 -0.09 8.02
CA HIS A 98 9.65 0.12 6.67
C HIS A 98 11.19 0.15 6.61
N ARG A 99 11.78 -0.81 5.89
CA ARG A 99 13.25 -0.94 5.69
C ARG A 99 14.07 -1.03 6.99
N THR A 100 13.48 -1.49 8.09
CA THR A 100 14.19 -1.73 9.35
C THR A 100 14.38 -3.24 9.52
N THR A 101 15.57 -3.77 9.22
CA THR A 101 15.85 -5.19 9.44
C THR A 101 16.02 -5.48 10.94
N GLY A 102 15.70 -6.71 11.39
CA GLY A 102 15.90 -7.12 12.78
C GLY A 102 14.97 -6.45 13.80
N HIS A 103 13.87 -5.84 13.35
CA HIS A 103 12.93 -5.15 14.22
C HIS A 103 12.09 -6.11 15.10
N GLU A 104 11.61 -5.65 16.25
CA GLU A 104 10.80 -6.46 17.18
C GLU A 104 9.27 -6.30 17.00
N PHE A 105 8.80 -5.57 15.97
CA PHE A 105 7.37 -5.28 15.76
C PHE A 105 6.52 -6.48 15.31
N GLY A 106 7.15 -7.60 14.93
CA GLY A 106 6.47 -8.75 14.36
C GLY A 106 5.94 -8.51 12.94
N PRO A 107 5.09 -9.41 12.42
CA PRO A 107 4.55 -9.30 11.07
C PRO A 107 3.52 -8.16 10.96
N THR A 108 3.31 -7.68 9.72
CA THR A 108 2.27 -6.69 9.43
C THR A 108 0.88 -7.24 9.75
N ARG A 109 -0.01 -6.43 10.32
CA ARG A 109 -1.36 -6.86 10.69
C ARG A 109 -2.39 -6.79 9.57
N ILE A 110 -2.02 -6.23 8.41
CA ILE A 110 -2.88 -6.18 7.23
C ILE A 110 -2.21 -6.74 5.97
N ILE A 111 -3.04 -7.33 5.11
CA ILE A 111 -2.68 -7.75 3.76
C ILE A 111 -3.61 -7.01 2.81
N CYS A 112 -3.05 -6.26 1.87
CA CYS A 112 -3.80 -5.60 0.81
C CYS A 112 -3.63 -6.44 -0.46
N ARG A 113 -4.73 -6.89 -1.04
CA ARG A 113 -4.75 -7.65 -2.30
C ARG A 113 -4.91 -6.68 -3.47
N ASP A 114 -4.39 -7.07 -4.62
CA ASP A 114 -4.59 -6.32 -5.86
C ASP A 114 -6.09 -6.26 -6.20
N ALA A 115 -6.56 -5.09 -6.59
CA ALA A 115 -7.94 -4.87 -7.00
C ALA A 115 -8.02 -4.87 -8.53
N ALA A 116 -8.56 -5.95 -9.08
CA ALA A 116 -8.86 -6.07 -10.49
C ALA A 116 -10.05 -5.17 -10.88
N VAL A 117 -10.11 -4.81 -12.16
CA VAL A 117 -11.28 -4.12 -12.73
C VAL A 117 -12.52 -5.01 -12.59
N CYS A 118 -13.60 -4.42 -12.10
CA CYS A 118 -14.90 -5.06 -12.06
C CYS A 118 -15.60 -4.86 -13.41
N THR A 119 -15.83 -5.95 -14.15
CA THR A 119 -16.45 -5.95 -15.49
C THR A 119 -17.94 -5.61 -15.47
N ASP A 120 -18.60 -5.69 -14.31
CA ASP A 120 -20.05 -5.46 -14.16
C ASP A 120 -20.41 -3.98 -13.97
N TYR A 121 -19.44 -3.07 -14.07
CA TYR A 121 -19.70 -1.64 -13.89
C TYR A 121 -20.38 -1.05 -15.13
N ARG A 122 -21.72 -1.06 -15.12
CA ARG A 122 -22.56 -0.28 -16.03
C ARG A 122 -22.72 1.14 -15.46
N LEU A 123 -22.40 2.14 -16.27
CA LEU A 123 -22.71 3.56 -16.01
C LEU A 123 -24.20 3.81 -16.12
#